data_AF-A0A7W1GHD8-F1
#
_entry.id   AF-A0A7W1GHD8-F1
#
_cell.length_a   1.000
_cell.length_b   1.000
_cell.length_c   1.000
_cell.angle_alpha   90.00
_cell.angle_beta   90.00
_cell.angle_gamma   90.00
#
_symmetry.space_group_name_H-M   'P 1'
#
loop_
_entity.id
_entity.type
_entity.pdbx_description
1 polymer ?
#
loop_
_entity_poly.entity_id
_entity_poly.type
_entity_poly.pdbx_seq_one_letter_code
_entity_poly.pdbx_strand_id
1 'polypeptide(L)'
;MKGNRTREYCLIVEGTYLSESEAEHALRDPFIEDWVEQTGNFRIHNLGEIELTPGVVLGSLGVVMLDDELFEVSSTDPERPLTEHKARGVADALRRQGMFEEVSVELRDPDADANDSGTGDKSADEKG
;
A
#
# COMPACT_ATOMS: atom_id res chain seq x y z
N MET A 1 7.41 17.30 -23.84
CA MET A 1 7.93 15.91 -23.84
C MET A 1 7.13 15.15 -22.79
N LYS A 2 6.28 14.20 -23.19
CA LYS A 2 5.56 13.34 -22.24
C LYS A 2 6.57 12.34 -21.69
N GLY A 3 7.03 12.59 -20.46
CA GLY A 3 7.99 11.71 -19.79
C GLY A 3 7.43 10.30 -19.78
N ASN A 4 8.27 9.33 -20.14
CA ASN A 4 7.97 7.92 -20.07
C ASN A 4 7.95 7.55 -18.57
N ARG A 5 6.92 7.98 -17.83
CA ARG A 5 6.71 7.58 -16.43
C ARG A 5 6.51 6.07 -16.47
N THR A 6 7.47 5.34 -15.90
CA THR A 6 7.35 3.90 -15.70
C THR A 6 5.99 3.65 -15.05
N ARG A 7 5.16 2.79 -15.64
CA ARG A 7 3.84 2.48 -15.09
C ARG A 7 4.05 1.77 -13.76
N GLU A 8 3.85 2.49 -12.67
CA GLU A 8 3.84 1.93 -11.33
C GLU A 8 2.49 1.29 -11.07
N TYR A 9 2.50 0.24 -10.26
CA TYR A 9 1.29 -0.45 -9.84
C TYR A 9 1.14 -0.32 -8.33
N CYS A 10 -0.09 -0.40 -7.87
CA CYS A 10 -0.45 -0.52 -6.46
C CYS A 10 -1.48 -1.65 -6.30
N LEU A 11 -1.78 -1.98 -5.05
CA LEU A 11 -2.91 -2.81 -4.72
C LEU A 11 -3.96 -1.94 -4.08
N ILE A 12 -5.22 -2.20 -4.40
CA ILE A 12 -6.35 -1.66 -3.65
C ILE A 12 -6.89 -2.82 -2.83
N VAL A 13 -7.03 -2.61 -1.52
CA VAL A 13 -7.47 -3.63 -0.58
C VAL A 13 -8.61 -3.12 0.27
N GLU A 14 -9.59 -3.99 0.51
CA GLU A 14 -10.74 -3.71 1.37
C GLU A 14 -10.65 -4.54 2.66
N GLY A 15 -10.92 -3.91 3.79
CA GLY A 15 -10.95 -4.59 5.08
C GLY A 15 -11.51 -3.72 6.19
N THR A 16 -12.02 -4.36 7.24
CA THR A 16 -12.71 -3.74 8.39
C THR A 16 -11.77 -3.00 9.37
N TYR A 17 -10.73 -2.35 8.83
CA TYR A 17 -9.73 -1.60 9.58
C TYR A 17 -10.10 -0.12 9.65
N LEU A 18 -9.88 0.52 10.79
CA LEU A 18 -10.27 1.90 11.04
C LEU A 18 -9.15 2.91 10.82
N SER A 19 -7.93 2.44 10.52
CA SER A 19 -6.76 3.30 10.31
C SER A 19 -5.70 2.64 9.43
N GLU A 20 -4.84 3.47 8.83
CA GLU A 20 -3.66 3.01 8.09
C GLU A 20 -2.75 2.11 8.93
N SER A 21 -2.51 2.47 10.18
CA SER A 21 -1.67 1.67 11.08
C SER A 21 -2.27 0.30 11.35
N GLU A 22 -3.58 0.20 11.50
CA GLU A 22 -4.26 -1.08 11.71
C GLU A 22 -4.19 -1.96 10.47
N ALA A 23 -4.44 -1.40 9.28
CA ALA A 23 -4.29 -2.11 8.02
C ALA A 23 -2.82 -2.51 7.74
N GLU A 24 -1.86 -1.67 8.11
CA GLU A 24 -0.42 -1.96 8.01
C GLU A 24 -0.01 -3.11 8.95
N HIS A 25 -0.53 -3.14 10.18
CA HIS A 25 -0.34 -4.27 11.09
C HIS A 25 -0.94 -5.55 10.52
N ALA A 26 -2.18 -5.51 10.06
CA ALA A 26 -2.83 -6.66 9.42
C ALA A 26 -2.06 -7.18 8.21
N LEU A 27 -1.47 -6.29 7.41
CA LEU A 27 -0.62 -6.66 6.29
C LEU A 27 0.68 -7.35 6.73
N ARG A 28 1.29 -6.91 7.84
CA ARG A 28 2.61 -7.36 8.27
C ARG A 28 2.60 -8.58 9.18
N ASP A 29 1.64 -8.65 10.08
CA ASP A 29 1.63 -9.61 11.19
C ASP A 29 1.76 -11.07 10.72
N PRO A 30 1.01 -11.56 9.71
CA PRO A 30 1.14 -12.95 9.27
C PRO A 30 2.56 -13.31 8.79
N PHE A 31 3.24 -12.38 8.13
CA PHE A 31 4.59 -12.62 7.62
C PHE A 31 5.65 -12.52 8.72
N ILE A 32 5.42 -11.67 9.73
CA ILE A 32 6.26 -11.59 10.93
C ILE A 32 6.10 -12.87 11.75
N GLU A 33 4.88 -13.37 11.92
CA GLU A 33 4.59 -14.64 12.58
C GLU A 33 5.31 -15.79 11.88
N ASP A 34 5.13 -15.94 10.57
CA ASP A 34 5.84 -16.94 9.76
C ASP A 34 7.37 -16.85 9.91
N TRP A 35 7.92 -15.63 9.96
CA TRP A 35 9.35 -15.41 10.16
C TRP A 35 9.82 -15.84 11.56
N VAL A 36 9.05 -15.49 12.60
CA VAL A 36 9.36 -15.87 13.98
C VAL A 36 9.29 -17.38 14.14
N GLU A 37 8.33 -18.04 13.51
CA GLU A 37 8.23 -19.50 13.51
C GLU A 37 9.45 -20.17 12.87
N GLN A 38 9.97 -19.60 11.78
CA GLN A 38 11.12 -20.15 11.05
C GLN A 38 12.46 -19.85 11.73
N THR A 39 12.63 -18.68 12.32
CA THR A 39 13.93 -18.17 12.78
C THR A 39 14.06 -18.05 14.30
N GLY A 40 12.93 -18.12 15.02
CA GLY A 40 12.84 -18.00 16.47
C GLY A 40 13.03 -16.57 17.02
N ASN A 41 13.17 -15.55 16.18
CA ASN A 41 13.30 -14.16 16.64
C ASN A 41 12.87 -13.14 15.57
N PHE A 42 12.45 -11.95 16.00
CA PHE A 42 12.15 -10.83 15.12
C PHE A 42 12.71 -9.51 15.68
N ARG A 43 13.22 -8.67 14.79
CA ARG A 43 13.60 -7.28 15.01
C ARG A 43 13.12 -6.44 13.84
N ILE A 44 12.89 -5.14 14.06
CA ILE A 44 12.34 -4.23 13.04
C ILE A 44 13.15 -4.24 11.74
N HIS A 45 14.48 -4.35 11.79
CA HIS A 45 15.31 -4.39 10.57
C HIS A 45 15.06 -5.64 9.72
N ASN A 46 14.52 -6.73 10.29
CA ASN A 46 14.18 -7.94 9.53
C ASN A 46 13.03 -7.70 8.55
N LEU A 47 12.24 -6.63 8.69
CA LEU A 47 11.23 -6.26 7.69
C LEU A 47 11.85 -6.10 6.29
N GLY A 48 13.08 -5.59 6.20
CA GLY A 48 13.81 -5.47 4.93
C GLY A 48 14.36 -6.80 4.39
N GLU A 49 14.24 -7.89 5.16
CA GLU A 49 14.75 -9.23 4.82
C GLU A 49 13.60 -10.20 4.49
N ILE A 50 12.38 -9.93 4.94
CA ILE A 50 11.20 -10.75 4.66
C ILE A 50 10.70 -10.46 3.24
N GLU A 51 10.93 -11.39 2.30
CA GLU A 51 10.39 -11.32 0.94
C GLU A 51 8.97 -11.89 0.88
N LEU A 52 7.98 -11.09 0.44
CA LEU A 52 6.62 -11.59 0.15
C LEU A 52 6.57 -12.33 -1.19
N THR A 53 7.34 -11.82 -2.14
CA THR A 53 7.49 -12.32 -3.50
C THR A 53 8.86 -11.88 -4.02
N PRO A 54 9.46 -12.56 -5.01
CA PRO A 54 10.83 -12.25 -5.44
C PRO A 54 11.04 -10.76 -5.75
N GLY A 55 11.94 -10.11 -5.00
CA GLY A 55 12.27 -8.70 -5.18
C GLY A 55 11.24 -7.70 -4.64
N VAL A 56 10.35 -8.12 -3.73
CA VAL A 56 9.52 -7.24 -2.89
C VAL A 56 9.66 -7.67 -1.43
N VAL A 57 10.19 -6.77 -0.61
CA VAL A 57 10.37 -6.99 0.83
C VAL A 57 9.25 -6.32 1.62
N LEU A 58 8.91 -6.88 2.76
CA LEU A 58 7.82 -6.40 3.61
C LEU A 58 8.04 -4.96 4.08
N GLY A 59 9.29 -4.62 4.40
CA GLY A 59 9.69 -3.28 4.81
C GLY A 59 9.63 -2.23 3.71
N SER A 60 9.47 -2.61 2.43
CA SER A 60 9.29 -1.66 1.34
C SER A 60 7.82 -1.41 0.99
N LEU A 61 6.87 -2.04 1.69
CA LEU A 61 5.44 -1.81 1.48
C LEU A 61 4.90 -0.80 2.51
N GLY A 62 4.12 0.15 2.01
CA GLY A 62 3.35 1.10 2.80
C GLY A 62 1.86 0.95 2.52
N VAL A 63 1.05 1.42 3.45
CA VAL A 63 -0.41 1.42 3.36
C VAL A 63 -0.89 2.86 3.51
N VAL A 64 -1.78 3.30 2.62
CA VAL A 64 -2.43 4.61 2.66
C VAL A 64 -3.94 4.39 2.63
N MET A 65 -4.69 5.09 3.47
CA MET A 65 -6.15 5.01 3.47
C MET A 65 -6.70 5.90 2.35
N LEU A 66 -7.53 5.33 1.48
CA LEU A 66 -8.18 6.05 0.40
C LEU A 66 -9.59 6.50 0.78
N ASP A 67 -10.31 5.65 1.48
CA ASP A 67 -11.67 5.88 1.99
C ASP A 67 -11.92 4.93 3.19
N ASP A 68 -13.13 4.98 3.75
CA ASP A 68 -13.57 4.05 4.79
C ASP A 68 -13.38 2.58 4.32
N GLU A 69 -12.62 1.81 5.10
CA GLU A 69 -12.32 0.39 4.84
C GLU A 69 -11.55 0.10 3.53
N LEU A 70 -11.10 1.13 2.81
CA LEU A 70 -10.42 1.03 1.51
C LEU A 70 -8.99 1.60 1.57
N PHE A 71 -8.01 0.79 1.20
CA PHE A 71 -6.59 1.12 1.34
C PHE A 71 -5.79 0.88 0.06
N GLU A 72 -4.83 1.75 -0.21
CA GLU A 72 -3.76 1.51 -1.18
C GLU A 72 -2.56 0.85 -0.50
N VAL A 73 -2.05 -0.23 -1.08
CA VAL A 73 -0.72 -0.78 -0.76
C VAL A 73 0.23 -0.52 -1.92
N SER A 74 1.31 0.21 -1.65
CA SER A 74 2.32 0.55 -2.66
C SER A 74 3.75 0.49 -2.10
N SER A 75 4.74 0.58 -2.99
CA SER A 75 6.14 0.60 -2.56
C SER A 75 6.50 1.97 -1.98
N THR A 76 7.09 1.98 -0.80
CA THR A 76 7.67 3.19 -0.17
C THR A 76 9.10 3.47 -0.66
N ASP A 77 9.70 2.54 -1.40
CA ASP A 77 11.02 2.69 -1.99
C ASP A 77 10.89 3.17 -3.46
N PRO A 78 11.23 4.44 -3.76
CA PRO A 78 11.12 4.99 -5.11
C PRO A 78 12.13 4.36 -6.09
N GLU A 79 13.19 3.72 -5.61
CA GLU A 79 14.13 2.98 -6.46
C GLU A 79 13.59 1.58 -6.82
N ARG A 80 12.55 1.13 -6.12
CA ARG A 80 11.93 -0.20 -6.29
C ARG A 80 10.41 -0.11 -6.37
N PRO A 81 9.85 0.57 -7.39
CA PRO A 81 8.40 0.59 -7.59
C PRO A 81 7.86 -0.81 -7.91
N LEU A 82 6.58 -1.02 -7.62
CA LEU A 82 5.92 -2.26 -8.01
C LEU A 82 5.65 -2.25 -9.52
N THR A 83 6.14 -3.28 -10.19
CA THR A 83 5.69 -3.64 -11.54
C THR A 83 4.40 -4.46 -11.41
N GLU A 84 3.63 -4.61 -12.50
CA GLU A 84 2.42 -5.45 -12.51
C GLU A 84 2.68 -6.87 -11.96
N HIS A 85 3.79 -7.48 -12.37
CA HIS A 85 4.16 -8.82 -11.93
C HIS A 85 4.41 -8.87 -10.41
N LYS A 86 5.12 -7.88 -9.87
CA LYS A 86 5.37 -7.76 -8.43
C LYS A 86 4.07 -7.49 -7.66
N ALA A 87 3.24 -6.57 -8.14
CA ALA A 87 1.95 -6.24 -7.51
C ALA A 87 1.02 -7.45 -7.47
N ARG A 88 0.95 -8.26 -8.55
CA ARG A 88 0.24 -9.56 -8.54
C ARG A 88 0.82 -10.54 -7.54
N GLY A 89 2.14 -10.66 -7.45
CA GLY A 89 2.79 -11.52 -6.48
C GLY A 89 2.46 -11.14 -5.03
N VAL A 90 2.43 -9.84 -4.73
CA VAL A 90 1.98 -9.33 -3.43
C VAL A 90 0.50 -9.62 -3.21
N ALA A 91 -0.36 -9.38 -4.20
CA ALA A 91 -1.80 -9.62 -4.09
C ALA A 91 -2.10 -11.09 -3.79
N ASP A 92 -1.42 -12.01 -4.47
CA ASP A 92 -1.56 -13.45 -4.21
C ASP A 92 -1.03 -13.84 -2.82
N ALA A 93 0.01 -13.17 -2.32
CA ALA A 93 0.48 -13.38 -0.95
C ALA A 93 -0.55 -12.91 0.08
N LEU A 94 -1.14 -11.72 -0.08
CA LEU A 94 -2.16 -11.20 0.83
C LEU A 94 -3.44 -12.05 0.82
N ARG A 95 -3.90 -12.47 -0.36
CA ARG A 95 -5.06 -13.37 -0.49
C ARG A 95 -4.86 -14.71 0.22
N ARG A 96 -3.63 -15.23 0.27
CA ARG A 96 -3.32 -16.47 0.99
C ARG A 96 -3.41 -16.31 2.50
N GLN A 97 -3.10 -15.12 3.02
CA GLN A 97 -3.23 -14.82 4.45
C GLN A 97 -4.66 -14.52 4.86
N GLY A 98 -5.51 -14.06 3.92
CA GLY A 98 -6.94 -13.85 4.17
C GLY A 98 -7.23 -12.67 5.10
N MET A 99 -6.31 -11.70 5.17
CA MET A 99 -6.45 -10.51 6.03
C MET A 99 -7.43 -9.48 5.46
N PHE A 100 -7.51 -9.39 4.13
CA PHE A 100 -8.37 -8.44 3.43
C PHE A 100 -9.53 -9.17 2.75
N GLU A 101 -10.69 -8.52 2.69
CA GLU A 101 -11.90 -9.05 2.06
C GLU A 101 -11.76 -9.06 0.53
N GLU A 102 -11.30 -7.93 -0.02
CA GLU A 102 -10.97 -7.78 -1.43
C GLU A 102 -9.53 -7.31 -1.61
N VAL A 103 -8.88 -7.82 -2.66
CA VAL A 103 -7.52 -7.43 -3.06
C VAL A 103 -7.50 -7.33 -4.58
N SER A 104 -7.25 -6.15 -5.12
CA SER A 104 -7.15 -5.86 -6.55
C SER A 104 -5.81 -5.20 -6.88
N VAL A 105 -5.39 -5.28 -8.15
CA VAL A 105 -4.12 -4.71 -8.63
C VAL A 105 -4.45 -3.63 -9.64
N GLU A 106 -3.96 -2.42 -9.39
CA GLU A 106 -4.26 -1.25 -10.22
C GLU A 106 -2.99 -0.54 -10.69
N LEU A 107 -3.15 0.27 -11.73
CA LEU A 107 -2.12 1.23 -12.13
C LEU A 107 -2.13 2.37 -11.12
N ARG A 108 -0.97 2.67 -10.55
CA ARG A 108 -0.82 3.79 -9.64
C ARG A 108 -0.88 5.09 -10.44
N ASP A 109 -1.84 5.95 -10.13
CA ASP A 109 -1.91 7.28 -10.73
C ASP A 109 -1.02 8.24 -9.93
N PRO A 110 0.14 8.67 -10.47
CA PRO A 110 1.06 9.55 -9.74
C PRO A 110 0.49 10.97 -9.53
N ASP A 111 -0.65 11.31 -10.15
CA ASP A 111 -1.26 12.64 -10.02
C ASP A 111 -2.40 12.65 -8.96
N ALA A 112 -2.72 11.52 -8.31
CA ALA A 112 -3.71 11.45 -7.23
C ALA A 112 -3.26 12.17 -5.93
N ASP A 113 -1.96 12.13 -5.62
CA ASP A 113 -1.37 12.80 -4.45
C ASP A 113 -1.32 14.34 -4.54
N ALA A 114 -1.65 14.92 -5.71
CA ALA A 114 -1.48 16.36 -5.96
C ALA A 114 -2.75 17.21 -5.74
N ASN A 115 -3.88 16.61 -5.40
CA ASN A 115 -5.19 17.29 -5.44
C ASN A 115 -5.95 17.40 -4.10
N ASP A 116 -5.28 17.29 -2.94
CA ASP A 116 -5.82 17.87 -1.69
C ASP A 116 -5.29 19.28 -1.45
N SER A 117 -5.64 20.20 -2.36
CA SER A 117 -5.71 21.62 -2.00
C SER A 117 -7.17 22.04 -2.07
N GLY A 118 -7.88 21.82 -0.97
CA GLY A 118 -9.22 22.34 -0.73
C GLY A 118 -9.31 23.81 -1.13
N THR A 119 -9.93 24.07 -2.27
CA THR A 119 -10.38 25.43 -2.61
C THR A 119 -11.73 25.59 -1.96
N GLY A 120 -11.69 25.98 -0.68
CA GLY A 120 -12.85 26.42 0.07
C GLY A 120 -13.61 27.51 -0.68
N ASP A 121 -14.86 27.18 -0.98
CA ASP A 121 -16.04 28.04 -1.07
C ASP A 121 -15.81 29.54 -0.83
N LYS A 122 -15.99 30.36 -1.87
CA LYS A 122 -16.28 31.80 -1.73
C LYS A 122 -17.76 32.03 -2.01
N SER A 123 -18.59 31.74 -1.01
CA SER A 123 -19.95 32.27 -0.94
C SER A 123 -19.93 33.80 -0.77
N ALA A 124 -20.54 34.46 -1.75
CA ALA A 124 -21.21 35.76 -1.76
C ALA A 124 -20.93 36.79 -0.65
N ASP A 125 -20.30 37.90 -1.03
CA ASP A 125 -20.49 39.20 -0.37
C ASP A 125 -21.40 40.06 -1.27
N GLU A 126 -22.70 40.03 -0.96
CA GLU A 126 -23.68 41.01 -1.40
C GLU A 126 -23.72 42.12 -0.34
N LYS A 127 -23.16 43.30 -0.66
CA LYS A 127 -23.65 44.61 -0.20
C LYS A 127 -22.85 45.76 -0.82
N GLY A 128 -23.58 46.64 -1.52
CA GLY A 128 -23.12 47.93 -2.04
C GLY A 128 -24.18 48.55 -2.91
#